data_AF-L8FTX6-F1
#
_entry.id   AF-L8FTX6-F1
#
_cell.length_a   1.000
_cell.length_b   1.000
_cell.length_c   1.000
_cell.angle_alpha   90.00
_cell.angle_beta   90.00
_cell.angle_gamma   90.00
#
_symmetry.space_group_name_H-M   'P 1'
#
loop_
_entity.id
_entity.type
_entity.pdbx_description
1 polymer ?
#
loop_
_entity_poly.entity_id
_entity_poly.type
_entity_poly.pdbx_seq_one_letter_code
_entity_poly.pdbx_strand_id
1 'polypeptide(L)'
;MPSQLPVGPLDQFLLFGDSITEKSNDQEHGFAFASALQNAYMLKLDVINRGFGGYNTNNAVEILPAILPAPSQARVRFLTTFFGANDSNLGPPLVDTQYVSIPDFTQNLRDMISHPLIAAHDPPPRIILIGPPPIEETFIAREDVKNGYTEVKRYNRNTALYADAVTKVGKETGTPVVDLWSVFVAKAGWVGGYHEDGGVNCCGLQ
;
A
#
# COMPACT_ATOMS: atom_id res chain seq x y z
N MET A 1 -7.16 38.41 20.61
CA MET A 1 -5.95 37.71 21.07
C MET A 1 -5.63 36.66 20.03
N PRO A 2 -4.53 36.72 19.26
CA PRO A 2 -4.15 35.56 18.47
C PRO A 2 -3.70 34.49 19.47
N SER A 3 -4.61 33.59 19.84
CA SER A 3 -4.26 32.36 20.55
C SER A 3 -3.19 31.66 19.73
N GLN A 4 -2.05 31.38 20.36
CA GLN A 4 -0.82 30.86 19.78
C GLN A 4 -1.09 29.85 18.68
N LEU A 5 -0.88 30.26 17.42
CA LEU A 5 -0.76 29.31 16.32
C LEU A 5 0.44 28.41 16.64
N PRO A 6 0.34 27.09 16.39
CA PRO A 6 1.41 26.17 16.71
C PRO A 6 2.71 26.61 16.02
N VAL A 7 3.78 26.74 16.80
CA VAL A 7 5.13 26.98 16.29
C VAL A 7 5.73 25.60 15.99
N GLY A 8 5.59 25.14 14.75
CA GLY A 8 6.06 23.82 14.30
C GLY A 8 5.04 23.08 13.44
N PRO A 9 5.41 21.89 12.91
CA PRO A 9 4.46 21.03 12.20
C PRO A 9 3.30 20.63 13.11
N LEU A 10 2.13 20.40 12.51
CA LEU A 10 1.04 19.74 13.22
C LEU A 10 1.43 18.27 13.49
N ASP A 11 0.67 17.63 14.36
CA ASP A 11 0.66 16.18 14.45
C ASP A 11 0.44 15.57 13.03
N GLN A 12 1.10 14.47 12.71
CA GLN A 12 1.20 13.95 11.35
C GLN A 12 0.33 12.72 11.10
N PHE A 13 -0.19 12.63 9.87
CA PHE A 13 -0.70 11.40 9.27
C PHE A 13 0.29 10.99 8.15
N LEU A 14 1.08 9.95 8.41
CA LEU A 14 2.03 9.43 7.43
C LEU A 14 1.36 8.43 6.49
N LEU A 15 1.53 8.63 5.19
CA LEU A 15 1.09 7.70 4.16
C LEU A 15 2.30 6.92 3.65
N PHE A 16 2.52 5.71 4.15
CA PHE A 16 3.66 4.88 3.78
C PHE A 16 3.25 3.79 2.79
N GLY A 17 3.92 3.73 1.63
CA GLY A 17 3.60 2.76 0.60
C GLY A 17 4.50 2.84 -0.63
N ASP A 18 4.04 2.25 -1.72
CA ASP A 18 4.75 2.20 -3.00
C ASP A 18 4.37 3.35 -3.96
N SER A 19 4.47 3.13 -5.28
CA SER A 19 4.12 4.10 -6.32
C SER A 19 2.65 4.55 -6.28
N ILE A 20 1.74 3.71 -5.78
CA ILE A 20 0.32 4.09 -5.62
C ILE A 20 0.20 5.19 -4.58
N THR A 21 0.95 5.07 -3.48
CA THR A 21 1.05 6.12 -2.47
C THR A 21 1.83 7.31 -2.99
N GLU A 22 2.93 7.12 -3.72
CA GLU A 22 3.75 8.22 -4.26
C GLU A 22 2.91 9.16 -5.13
N LYS A 23 2.10 8.58 -6.03
CA LYS A 23 1.24 9.30 -6.96
C LYS A 23 -0.13 9.68 -6.38
N SER A 24 -0.38 9.42 -5.10
CA SER A 24 -1.71 9.62 -4.48
C SER A 24 -2.16 11.09 -4.33
N ASN A 25 -1.30 12.04 -4.69
CA ASN A 25 -1.62 13.46 -4.79
C ASN A 25 -1.93 13.91 -6.23
N ASP A 26 -1.64 13.07 -7.22
CA ASP A 26 -1.83 13.40 -8.62
C ASP A 26 -3.33 13.37 -8.98
N GLN A 27 -3.84 14.50 -9.45
CA GLN A 27 -5.24 14.71 -9.80
C GLN A 27 -5.51 14.54 -11.30
N GLU A 28 -4.47 14.33 -12.13
CA GLU A 28 -4.63 14.13 -13.58
C GLU A 28 -5.51 12.89 -13.89
N HIS A 29 -5.54 11.93 -12.97
CA HIS A 29 -6.28 10.67 -13.11
C HIS A 29 -7.56 10.60 -12.25
N GLY A 30 -8.04 11.73 -11.73
CA GLY A 30 -9.29 11.82 -10.97
C GLY A 30 -9.09 11.84 -9.46
N PHE A 31 -9.68 10.89 -8.74
CA PHE A 31 -9.65 10.90 -7.27
C PHE A 31 -8.24 10.62 -6.72
N ALA A 32 -7.67 11.60 -6.03
CA ALA A 32 -6.37 11.54 -5.38
C ALA A 32 -6.53 11.43 -3.85
N PHE A 33 -6.34 10.23 -3.29
CA PHE A 33 -6.70 9.98 -1.89
C PHE A 33 -5.87 10.78 -0.88
N ALA A 34 -4.59 11.04 -1.14
CA ALA A 34 -3.76 11.85 -0.24
C ALA A 34 -4.20 13.31 -0.24
N SER A 35 -4.55 13.86 -1.42
CA SER A 35 -5.15 15.21 -1.51
C SER A 35 -6.50 15.28 -0.78
N ALA A 36 -7.34 14.26 -0.92
CA ALA A 36 -8.62 14.18 -0.22
C ALA A 36 -8.44 14.11 1.31
N LEU A 37 -7.48 13.31 1.79
CA LEU A 37 -7.11 13.26 3.21
C LEU A 37 -6.56 14.60 3.70
N GLN A 38 -5.67 15.24 2.94
CA GLN A 38 -5.10 16.54 3.28
C GLN A 38 -6.17 17.61 3.44
N ASN A 39 -7.19 17.60 2.58
CA ASN A 39 -8.35 18.47 2.70
C ASN A 39 -9.21 18.14 3.94
N ALA A 40 -9.49 16.85 4.20
CA ALA A 40 -10.30 16.41 5.35
C ALA A 40 -9.66 16.74 6.72
N TYR A 41 -8.32 16.69 6.77
CA TYR A 41 -7.50 16.97 7.94
C TYR A 41 -6.86 18.37 7.94
N MET A 42 -7.31 19.27 7.06
CA MET A 42 -6.82 20.65 7.00
C MET A 42 -6.88 21.31 8.38
N LEU A 43 -5.74 21.87 8.82
CA LEU A 43 -5.54 22.49 10.14
C LEU A 43 -5.75 21.54 11.34
N LYS A 44 -5.82 20.23 11.12
CA LYS A 44 -5.92 19.20 12.18
C LYS A 44 -4.67 18.34 12.23
N LEU A 45 -4.19 17.87 11.06
CA LEU A 45 -2.98 17.08 10.91
C LEU A 45 -2.28 17.44 9.60
N ASP A 46 -0.96 17.32 9.59
CA ASP A 46 -0.18 17.35 8.36
C ASP A 46 -0.21 15.96 7.71
N VAL A 47 -0.72 15.84 6.49
CA VAL A 47 -0.77 14.57 5.76
C VAL A 47 0.49 14.47 4.90
N ILE A 48 1.40 13.59 5.29
CA ILE A 48 2.72 13.48 4.66
C ILE A 48 2.78 12.23 3.80
N ASN A 49 3.01 12.44 2.50
CA ASN A 49 3.23 11.37 1.55
C ASN A 49 4.65 10.79 1.69
N ARG A 50 4.75 9.50 1.99
CA ARG A 50 5.96 8.68 2.03
C ARG A 50 5.80 7.47 1.11
N GLY A 51 5.30 7.70 -0.10
CA GLY A 51 5.25 6.70 -1.15
C GLY A 51 6.57 6.61 -1.90
N PHE A 52 7.04 5.39 -2.16
CA PHE A 52 8.30 5.13 -2.84
C PHE A 52 8.08 4.24 -4.05
N GLY A 53 8.17 4.82 -5.25
CA GLY A 53 7.96 4.10 -6.49
C GLY A 53 8.85 2.87 -6.63
N GLY A 54 8.24 1.71 -6.88
CA GLY A 54 8.95 0.45 -7.09
C GLY A 54 9.35 -0.31 -5.82
N TYR A 55 9.03 0.20 -4.63
CA TYR A 55 9.44 -0.45 -3.38
C TYR A 55 8.49 -1.60 -3.03
N ASN A 56 9.05 -2.70 -2.52
CA ASN A 56 8.31 -3.79 -1.89
C ASN A 56 8.48 -3.74 -0.35
N THR A 57 7.91 -4.70 0.36
CA THR A 57 8.00 -4.72 1.83
C THR A 57 9.40 -4.95 2.39
N ASN A 58 10.31 -5.62 1.66
CA ASN A 58 11.71 -5.75 2.08
C ASN A 58 12.36 -4.35 2.12
N ASN A 59 12.17 -3.55 1.07
CA ASN A 59 12.65 -2.17 1.06
C ASN A 59 11.97 -1.35 2.16
N ALA A 60 10.67 -1.55 2.38
CA ALA A 60 9.89 -0.79 3.35
C ALA A 60 10.44 -0.95 4.78
N VAL A 61 10.78 -2.18 5.19
CA VAL A 61 11.38 -2.45 6.51
C VAL A 61 12.71 -1.71 6.65
N GLU A 62 13.55 -1.71 5.62
CA GLU A 62 14.86 -1.04 5.65
C GLU A 62 14.75 0.47 5.80
N ILE A 63 13.79 1.11 5.11
CA ILE A 63 13.67 2.57 5.10
C ILE A 63 12.77 3.14 6.19
N LEU A 64 11.98 2.31 6.88
CA LEU A 64 11.05 2.75 7.92
C LEU A 64 11.73 3.70 8.95
N PRO A 65 12.96 3.41 9.45
CA PRO A 65 13.64 4.32 10.37
C PRO A 65 13.99 5.69 9.79
N ALA A 66 14.24 5.78 8.48
CA ALA A 66 14.61 7.02 7.81
C ALA A 66 13.39 7.92 7.53
N ILE A 67 12.18 7.35 7.50
CA ILE A 67 10.96 8.10 7.16
C ILE A 67 10.14 8.53 8.37
N LEU A 68 10.29 7.85 9.52
CA LEU A 68 9.62 8.21 10.76
C LEU A 68 10.34 9.40 11.41
N PRO A 69 9.64 10.52 11.68
CA PRO A 69 10.22 11.59 12.47
C PRO A 69 10.42 11.12 13.92
N ALA A 70 11.47 11.62 14.57
CA ALA A 70 11.57 11.45 16.02
C ALA A 70 10.37 12.14 16.71
N PRO A 71 9.88 11.63 17.86
CA PRO A 71 8.77 12.27 18.59
C PRO A 71 9.03 13.74 18.97
N SER A 72 10.30 14.15 19.09
CA SER A 72 10.71 15.53 19.33
C SER A 72 10.63 16.45 18.11
N GLN A 73 10.57 15.88 16.89
CA GLN A 73 10.47 16.62 15.63
C GLN A 73 9.01 16.79 15.21
N ALA A 74 8.24 15.71 15.22
CA ALA A 74 6.82 15.71 14.95
C ALA A 74 6.18 14.45 15.54
N ARG A 75 4.96 14.58 16.06
CA ARG A 75 4.20 13.43 16.57
C ARG A 75 3.38 12.79 15.46
N VAL A 76 3.52 11.48 15.26
CA VAL A 76 2.71 10.73 14.29
C VAL A 76 1.45 10.20 14.98
N ARG A 77 0.27 10.49 14.41
CA ARG A 77 -1.03 10.05 14.94
C ARG A 77 -1.62 8.88 14.17
N PHE A 78 -1.34 8.85 12.87
CA PHE A 78 -1.79 7.79 11.98
C PHE A 78 -0.66 7.42 11.02
N LEU A 79 -0.59 6.13 10.70
CA LEU A 79 0.34 5.58 9.72
C LEU A 79 -0.45 4.60 8.84
N THR A 80 -0.54 4.87 7.54
CA THR A 80 -0.98 3.82 6.61
C THR A 80 0.22 3.00 6.16
N THR A 81 0.06 1.69 6.03
CA THR A 81 1.02 0.81 5.35
C THR A 81 0.32 0.22 4.12
N PHE A 82 0.72 0.68 2.93
CA PHE A 82 0.09 0.34 1.65
C PHE A 82 1.11 -0.25 0.68
N PHE A 83 1.33 -1.55 0.81
CA PHE A 83 2.27 -2.36 0.02
C PHE A 83 1.60 -3.65 -0.45
N GLY A 84 2.29 -4.43 -1.28
CA GLY A 84 1.79 -5.68 -1.84
C GLY A 84 1.68 -5.67 -3.36
N ALA A 85 1.58 -4.50 -4.00
CA ALA A 85 1.47 -4.43 -5.46
C ALA A 85 2.75 -4.95 -6.12
N ASN A 86 3.92 -4.51 -5.63
CA ASN A 86 5.23 -4.95 -6.10
C ASN A 86 5.63 -6.33 -5.57
N ASP A 87 5.32 -6.62 -4.30
CA ASP A 87 5.54 -7.92 -3.67
C ASP A 87 4.84 -9.04 -4.44
N SER A 88 3.65 -8.74 -5.00
CA SER A 88 2.83 -9.68 -5.77
C SER A 88 3.33 -10.02 -7.17
N ASN A 89 4.48 -9.46 -7.59
CA ASN A 89 5.16 -9.91 -8.80
C ASN A 89 5.39 -11.44 -8.75
N LEU A 90 5.50 -12.05 -9.92
CA LEU A 90 5.92 -13.44 -10.05
C LEU A 90 7.36 -13.60 -9.54
N GLY A 91 7.57 -14.63 -8.73
CA GLY A 91 8.87 -15.00 -8.16
C GLY A 91 9.61 -16.05 -9.00
N PRO A 92 10.56 -16.79 -8.37
CA PRO A 92 11.34 -17.83 -9.04
C PRO A 92 10.47 -18.80 -9.86
N PRO A 93 10.88 -19.17 -11.09
CA PRO A 93 12.24 -19.02 -11.64
C PRO A 93 12.54 -17.64 -12.25
N LEU A 94 11.59 -16.69 -12.24
CA LEU A 94 11.87 -15.34 -12.73
C LEU A 94 12.90 -14.64 -11.83
N VAL A 95 13.85 -13.96 -12.48
CA VAL A 95 14.90 -13.16 -11.83
C VAL A 95 14.60 -11.67 -11.99
N ASP A 96 15.23 -10.83 -11.16
CA ASP A 96 15.11 -9.36 -11.20
C ASP A 96 13.66 -8.85 -11.11
N THR A 97 12.84 -9.52 -10.29
CA THR A 97 11.48 -9.08 -9.97
C THR A 97 11.42 -8.46 -8.58
N GLN A 98 10.37 -7.68 -8.30
CA GLN A 98 10.13 -7.08 -6.98
C GLN A 98 9.46 -8.05 -5.99
N TYR A 99 9.38 -9.34 -6.36
CA TYR A 99 8.70 -10.38 -5.60
C TYR A 99 9.23 -10.47 -4.17
N VAL A 100 8.30 -10.65 -3.23
CA VAL A 100 8.59 -11.00 -1.83
C VAL A 100 7.70 -12.18 -1.49
N SER A 101 8.27 -13.27 -0.94
CA SER A 101 7.46 -14.45 -0.62
C SER A 101 6.35 -14.09 0.38
N ILE A 102 5.18 -14.75 0.33
CA ILE A 102 4.10 -14.49 1.30
C ILE A 102 4.58 -14.60 2.76
N PRO A 103 5.39 -15.61 3.14
CA PRO A 103 5.97 -15.66 4.48
C PRO A 103 6.74 -14.38 4.84
N ASP A 104 7.68 -13.94 4.00
CA ASP A 104 8.50 -12.75 4.24
C ASP A 104 7.64 -11.48 4.23
N PHE A 105 6.73 -11.36 3.27
CA PHE A 105 5.79 -10.25 3.15
C PHE A 105 4.97 -10.08 4.43
N THR A 106 4.39 -11.16 4.94
CA THR A 106 3.61 -11.09 6.19
C THR A 106 4.49 -10.79 7.39
N GLN A 107 5.72 -11.29 7.44
CA GLN A 107 6.66 -10.99 8.51
C GLN A 107 7.05 -9.50 8.48
N ASN A 108 7.38 -8.95 7.31
CA ASN A 108 7.69 -7.54 7.11
C ASN A 108 6.54 -6.64 7.59
N LEU A 109 5.28 -7.00 7.30
CA LEU A 109 4.12 -6.25 7.82
C LEU A 109 4.09 -6.26 9.35
N ARG A 110 4.33 -7.41 9.99
CA ARG A 110 4.38 -7.51 11.47
C ARG A 110 5.54 -6.72 12.06
N ASP A 111 6.70 -6.75 11.40
CA ASP A 111 7.89 -6.01 11.81
C ASP A 111 7.66 -4.50 11.72
N MET A 112 7.03 -4.04 10.64
CA MET A 112 6.62 -2.64 10.52
C MET A 112 5.58 -2.26 11.57
N ILE A 113 4.56 -3.07 11.83
CA ILE A 113 3.52 -2.78 12.84
C ILE A 113 4.12 -2.64 14.24
N SER A 114 5.06 -3.52 14.60
CA SER A 114 5.66 -3.59 15.93
C SER A 114 6.96 -2.79 16.06
N HIS A 115 7.31 -1.98 15.06
CA HIS A 115 8.61 -1.32 15.00
C HIS A 115 8.84 -0.40 16.22
N PRO A 116 10.00 -0.47 16.90
CA PRO A 116 10.26 0.30 18.11
C PRO A 116 10.11 1.82 17.95
N LEU A 117 10.43 2.36 16.77
CA LEU A 117 10.28 3.80 16.49
C LEU A 117 8.81 4.25 16.40
N ILE A 118 7.90 3.36 16.03
CA ILE A 118 6.45 3.63 16.08
C ILE A 118 6.00 3.65 17.54
N ALA A 119 6.44 2.67 18.33
CA ALA A 119 6.15 2.60 19.77
C ALA A 119 6.76 3.76 20.58
N ALA A 120 7.78 4.44 20.04
CA ALA A 120 8.42 5.59 20.68
C ALA A 120 7.56 6.86 20.70
N HIS A 121 6.51 6.96 19.86
CA HIS A 121 5.52 8.03 19.99
C HIS A 121 4.53 7.71 21.13
N ASP A 122 4.10 8.74 21.87
CA ASP A 122 3.17 8.57 22.99
C ASP A 122 1.87 9.39 22.85
N PRO A 123 0.70 8.72 22.75
CA PRO A 123 0.52 7.31 22.39
C PRO A 123 1.08 6.97 20.99
N PRO A 124 1.34 5.67 20.74
CA PRO A 124 1.75 5.18 19.43
C PRO A 124 0.74 5.54 18.33
N PRO A 125 1.18 5.67 17.06
CA PRO A 125 0.30 5.93 15.93
C PRO A 125 -0.74 4.82 15.77
N ARG A 126 -1.93 5.20 15.31
CA ARG A 126 -2.91 4.23 14.83
C ARG A 126 -2.50 3.77 13.43
N ILE A 127 -2.12 2.51 13.32
CA ILE A 127 -1.73 1.92 12.04
C ILE A 127 -2.97 1.45 11.29
N ILE A 128 -2.99 1.66 9.98
CA ILE A 128 -4.02 1.16 9.06
C ILE A 128 -3.31 0.43 7.94
N LEU A 129 -3.58 -0.86 7.79
CA LEU A 129 -3.09 -1.62 6.64
C LEU A 129 -4.01 -1.40 5.45
N ILE A 130 -3.45 -1.28 4.25
CA ILE A 130 -4.20 -1.21 3.01
C ILE A 130 -3.73 -2.35 2.12
N GLY A 131 -4.64 -3.25 1.76
CA GLY A 131 -4.35 -4.34 0.83
C GLY A 131 -4.17 -3.82 -0.59
N PRO A 132 -3.29 -4.42 -1.42
CA PRO A 132 -3.10 -3.99 -2.79
C PRO A 132 -4.41 -4.07 -3.58
N PRO A 133 -4.72 -3.09 -4.44
CA PRO A 133 -5.90 -3.15 -5.31
C PRO A 133 -5.72 -4.23 -6.38
N PRO A 134 -6.79 -4.66 -7.07
CA PRO A 134 -6.66 -5.59 -8.18
C PRO A 134 -5.93 -4.92 -9.34
N ILE A 135 -5.28 -5.73 -10.18
CA ILE A 135 -4.63 -5.26 -11.40
C ILE A 135 -5.48 -5.59 -12.62
N GLU A 136 -5.40 -4.72 -13.64
CA GLU A 136 -5.96 -5.01 -14.96
C GLU A 136 -4.87 -5.67 -15.80
N GLU A 137 -4.98 -6.99 -15.97
CA GLU A 137 -3.91 -7.81 -16.56
C GLU A 137 -3.61 -7.43 -18.01
N THR A 138 -4.62 -7.00 -18.80
CA THR A 138 -4.40 -6.65 -20.21
C THR A 138 -3.60 -5.35 -20.37
N PHE A 139 -3.82 -4.39 -19.48
CA PHE A 139 -3.09 -3.14 -19.40
C PHE A 139 -1.64 -3.40 -18.95
N ILE A 140 -1.46 -4.19 -17.90
CA ILE A 140 -0.12 -4.55 -17.42
C ILE A 140 0.67 -5.28 -18.51
N ALA A 141 0.09 -6.26 -19.19
CA ALA A 141 0.78 -6.96 -20.28
C ALA A 141 1.19 -6.02 -21.44
N ARG A 142 0.35 -5.02 -21.78
CA ARG A 142 0.69 -4.00 -22.79
C ARG A 142 1.83 -3.10 -22.34
N GLU A 143 1.83 -2.67 -21.08
CA GLU A 143 2.89 -1.83 -20.52
C GLU A 143 4.20 -2.62 -20.38
N ASP A 144 4.14 -3.90 -19.99
CA ASP A 144 5.31 -4.78 -19.92
C ASP A 144 6.02 -4.88 -21.27
N VAL A 145 5.26 -5.09 -22.36
CA VAL A 145 5.80 -5.13 -23.73
C VAL A 145 6.43 -3.80 -24.13
N LYS A 146 5.79 -2.66 -23.82
CA LYS A 146 6.36 -1.33 -24.11
C LYS A 146 7.68 -1.09 -23.38
N ASN A 147 7.82 -1.63 -22.18
CA ASN A 147 9.02 -1.53 -21.35
C ASN A 147 10.07 -2.61 -21.68
N GLY A 148 9.87 -3.39 -22.74
CA GLY A 148 10.84 -4.39 -23.22
C GLY A 148 10.81 -5.71 -22.48
N TYR A 149 9.78 -5.98 -21.68
CA TYR A 149 9.62 -7.27 -21.02
C TYR A 149 8.95 -8.28 -21.95
N THR A 150 9.47 -9.50 -21.94
CA THR A 150 8.99 -10.62 -22.77
C THR A 150 8.04 -11.55 -22.02
N GLU A 151 7.90 -11.37 -20.71
CA GLU A 151 7.12 -12.23 -19.83
C GLU A 151 6.21 -11.40 -18.92
N VAL A 152 4.99 -11.87 -18.71
CA VAL A 152 4.02 -11.25 -17.80
C VAL A 152 4.55 -11.37 -16.37
N LYS A 153 4.64 -10.25 -15.66
CA LYS A 153 5.21 -10.23 -14.30
C LYS A 153 4.19 -10.32 -13.19
N ARG A 154 2.90 -10.15 -13.48
CA ARG A 154 1.84 -10.05 -12.47
C ARG A 154 0.54 -10.68 -12.97
N TYR A 155 -0.16 -11.35 -12.07
CA TYR A 155 -1.54 -11.77 -12.27
C TYR A 155 -2.41 -11.24 -11.13
N ASN A 156 -3.66 -10.90 -11.42
CA ASN A 156 -4.61 -10.44 -10.41
C ASN A 156 -4.89 -11.53 -9.36
N ARG A 157 -4.83 -12.82 -9.74
CA ARG A 157 -4.91 -13.94 -8.77
C ARG A 157 -3.77 -13.92 -7.77
N ASN A 158 -2.57 -13.54 -8.20
CA ASN A 158 -1.44 -13.43 -7.31
C ASN A 158 -1.63 -12.25 -6.37
N THR A 159 -2.02 -11.07 -6.89
CA THR A 159 -2.31 -9.90 -6.05
C THR A 159 -3.40 -10.18 -5.00
N ALA A 160 -4.42 -10.99 -5.34
CA ALA A 160 -5.44 -11.44 -4.38
C ALA A 160 -4.84 -12.17 -3.17
N LEU A 161 -3.82 -13.01 -3.37
CA LEU A 161 -3.13 -13.71 -2.27
C LEU A 161 -2.46 -12.73 -1.30
N TYR A 162 -1.92 -11.62 -1.80
CA TYR A 162 -1.30 -10.59 -0.96
C TYR A 162 -2.35 -9.72 -0.26
N ALA A 163 -3.47 -9.42 -0.91
CA ALA A 163 -4.61 -8.77 -0.25
C ALA A 163 -5.18 -9.61 0.91
N ASP A 164 -5.32 -10.93 0.70
CA ASP A 164 -5.70 -11.88 1.74
C ASP A 164 -4.66 -11.93 2.87
N ALA A 165 -3.37 -11.91 2.53
CA ALA A 165 -2.29 -11.92 3.51
C ALA A 165 -2.31 -10.67 4.40
N VAL A 166 -2.54 -9.47 3.82
CA VAL A 166 -2.74 -8.23 4.58
C VAL A 166 -3.92 -8.34 5.53
N THR A 167 -5.05 -8.88 5.05
CA THR A 167 -6.26 -9.06 5.86
C THR A 167 -6.02 -10.04 7.03
N LYS A 168 -5.27 -11.12 6.81
CA LYS A 168 -4.89 -12.07 7.86
C LYS A 168 -3.99 -11.43 8.91
N VAL A 169 -2.93 -10.72 8.50
CA VAL A 169 -2.04 -9.99 9.42
C VAL A 169 -2.82 -8.96 10.24
N GLY A 170 -3.73 -8.20 9.61
CA GLY A 170 -4.58 -7.25 10.33
C GLY A 170 -5.44 -7.90 11.42
N LYS A 171 -6.07 -9.05 11.11
CA LYS A 171 -6.82 -9.84 12.11
C LYS A 171 -5.93 -10.36 13.25
N GLU A 172 -4.77 -10.91 12.92
CA GLU A 172 -3.81 -11.46 13.90
C GLU A 172 -3.27 -10.39 14.86
N THR A 173 -3.01 -9.19 14.34
CA THR A 173 -2.41 -8.08 15.10
C THR A 173 -3.43 -7.14 15.73
N GLY A 174 -4.72 -7.29 15.40
CA GLY A 174 -5.75 -6.31 15.76
C GLY A 174 -5.64 -4.97 15.01
N THR A 175 -4.88 -4.93 13.90
CA THR A 175 -4.69 -3.73 13.09
C THR A 175 -5.82 -3.58 12.07
N PRO A 176 -6.49 -2.41 11.98
CA PRO A 176 -7.52 -2.16 10.96
C PRO A 176 -6.98 -2.33 9.53
N VAL A 177 -7.83 -2.91 8.66
CA VAL A 177 -7.49 -3.18 7.26
C VAL A 177 -8.50 -2.52 6.32
N VAL A 178 -7.99 -1.88 5.26
CA VAL A 178 -8.75 -1.48 4.08
C VAL A 178 -8.48 -2.50 2.98
N ASP A 179 -9.42 -3.40 2.73
CA ASP A 179 -9.34 -4.42 1.67
C ASP A 179 -9.81 -3.84 0.32
N LEU A 180 -8.90 -3.14 -0.36
CA LEU A 180 -9.20 -2.55 -1.66
C LEU A 180 -9.45 -3.60 -2.74
N TRP A 181 -8.81 -4.77 -2.65
CA TRP A 181 -8.98 -5.84 -3.62
C TRP A 181 -10.45 -6.26 -3.70
N SER A 182 -11.02 -6.69 -2.58
CA SER A 182 -12.41 -7.15 -2.54
C SER A 182 -13.38 -6.05 -2.90
N VAL A 183 -13.18 -4.83 -2.41
CA VAL A 183 -14.06 -3.69 -2.70
C VAL A 183 -14.07 -3.37 -4.20
N PHE A 184 -12.91 -3.33 -4.85
CA PHE A 184 -12.83 -2.96 -6.27
C PHE A 184 -13.30 -4.08 -7.18
N VAL A 185 -12.95 -5.34 -6.89
CA VAL A 185 -13.44 -6.50 -7.63
C VAL A 185 -14.96 -6.60 -7.57
N ALA A 186 -15.55 -6.42 -6.39
CA ALA A 186 -17.01 -6.37 -6.23
C ALA A 186 -17.63 -5.20 -7.00
N LYS A 187 -17.02 -4.00 -6.93
CA LYS A 187 -17.50 -2.82 -7.65
C LYS A 187 -17.44 -2.95 -9.17
N ALA A 188 -16.43 -3.66 -9.67
CA ALA A 188 -16.27 -3.97 -11.09
C ALA A 188 -17.26 -5.03 -11.61
N GLY A 189 -18.03 -5.67 -10.72
CA GLY A 189 -19.00 -6.71 -11.09
C GLY A 189 -18.35 -8.04 -11.48
N TRP A 190 -17.14 -8.32 -11.00
CA TRP A 190 -16.46 -9.58 -11.30
C TRP A 190 -17.12 -10.75 -10.56
N VAL A 191 -17.59 -11.75 -11.31
CA VAL A 191 -18.34 -12.92 -10.80
C VAL A 191 -17.53 -14.24 -10.78
N GLY A 192 -16.23 -14.19 -11.10
CA GLY A 192 -15.28 -15.24 -10.74
C GLY A 192 -14.85 -16.24 -11.84
N GLY A 193 -13.66 -16.83 -11.62
CA GLY A 193 -13.04 -17.95 -12.33
C GLY A 193 -11.64 -17.63 -12.89
N TYR A 194 -10.58 -18.16 -12.27
CA TYR A 194 -9.28 -18.33 -12.94
C TYR A 194 -9.25 -19.77 -13.47
N HIS A 195 -8.98 -19.95 -14.76
CA HIS A 195 -8.75 -21.29 -15.31
C HIS A 195 -7.41 -21.85 -14.77
N GLU A 196 -7.29 -23.17 -14.68
CA GLU A 196 -6.05 -23.86 -14.25
C GLU A 196 -4.84 -23.54 -15.13
N ASP A 197 -5.06 -22.98 -16.33
CA ASP A 197 -4.05 -22.51 -17.27
C ASP A 197 -3.64 -21.04 -17.07
N GLY A 198 -4.24 -20.35 -16.09
CA GLY A 198 -3.94 -18.95 -15.80
C GLY A 198 -4.63 -17.93 -16.71
N GLY A 199 -5.56 -18.35 -17.57
CA GLY A 199 -6.40 -17.45 -18.35
C GLY A 199 -7.50 -16.78 -17.52
N VAL A 200 -7.71 -15.47 -17.75
CA VAL A 200 -8.85 -14.72 -17.19
C VAL A 200 -10.05 -14.95 -18.09
N ASN A 201 -11.23 -15.15 -17.50
CA ASN A 201 -12.50 -15.02 -18.21
C ASN A 201 -12.73 -13.53 -18.53
N CYS A 202 -12.00 -12.99 -19.51
CA CYS A 202 -12.32 -11.70 -20.10
C CYS A 202 -13.68 -11.86 -20.80
N CYS A 203 -14.69 -11.20 -20.26
CA CYS A 203 -16.10 -11.20 -20.68
C CYS A 203 -16.97 -12.32 -20.10
N GLY A 204 -17.30 -12.18 -18.82
CA GLY A 204 -18.54 -12.69 -18.22
C GLY A 204 -19.46 -11.55 -17.78
N LEU A 205 -19.62 -10.51 -18.60
CA LEU A 205 -20.73 -9.55 -18.44
C LEU A 205 -21.98 -10.21 -19.04
N GLN A 206 -22.92 -10.62 -18.17
CA GLN A 206 -24.33 -10.66 -18.54
C GLN A 206 -24.96 -9.31 -18.22
#